data_AF-A0A969BTD8-F1
#
_entry.id   AF-A0A969BTD8-F1
#
_cell.length_a   1.000
_cell.length_b   1.000
_cell.length_c   1.000
_cell.angle_alpha   90.00
_cell.angle_beta   90.00
_cell.angle_gamma   90.00
#
_symmetry.space_group_name_H-M   'P 1'
#
loop_
_entity.id
_entity.type
_entity.pdbx_description
1 polymer ?
#
loop_
_entity_poly.entity_id
_entity_poly.type
_entity_poly.pdbx_seq_one_letter_code
_entity_poly.pdbx_strand_id
1 'polypeptide(L)'
;MRNDLGASRETAKHFWRQEVLCEDRPREQWQLEQWGHALQWYLKWLECCEQSGADYRSLGERVRGAVKSACARRGLARRTMLCYGAWAARYAKFAGEDKSVLQVETATRFLTSVVEDEDCAYSTQKQALNALAFLFKYVLGIEEPLFGVKLKKTGTRIPVVLSVGETRHLLGKWRRLKSRKRVTGWRQRSSMVRDYGSPS
;
A
#
# COMPACT_ATOMS: atom_id res chain seq x y z
N MET A 1 1.31 3.66 4.19
CA MET A 1 2.36 4.65 3.87
C MET A 1 3.73 4.25 4.44
N ARG A 2 3.89 3.09 5.12
CA ARG A 2 5.09 2.72 5.88
C ARG A 2 6.23 2.03 5.09
N ASN A 3 6.11 1.82 3.78
CA ASN A 3 6.99 0.89 3.05
C ASN A 3 7.72 1.48 1.82
N ASP A 4 7.73 2.80 1.62
CA ASP A 4 8.37 3.40 0.43
C ASP A 4 9.62 4.26 0.78
N LEU A 5 10.05 4.30 2.05
CA LEU A 5 11.34 4.90 2.41
C LEU A 5 12.45 3.85 2.23
N GLY A 6 13.47 4.16 1.44
CA GLY A 6 14.62 3.29 1.25
C GLY A 6 15.41 3.08 2.55
N ALA A 7 16.12 1.96 2.67
CA ALA A 7 17.02 1.75 3.79
C ALA A 7 18.22 2.69 3.63
N SER A 8 18.20 3.80 4.39
CA SER A 8 19.21 4.84 4.32
C SER A 8 19.44 5.46 5.69
N ARG A 9 20.57 6.15 5.83
CA ARG A 9 20.90 6.94 7.02
C ARG A 9 19.84 8.01 7.32
N GLU A 10 19.20 8.56 6.29
CA GLU A 10 18.13 9.56 6.44
C GLU A 10 16.86 8.95 7.03
N THR A 11 16.48 7.77 6.55
CA THR A 11 15.34 7.01 7.10
C THR A 11 15.59 6.63 8.56
N ALA A 12 16.81 6.21 8.90
CA ALA A 12 17.22 5.93 10.29
C ALA A 12 17.12 7.17 11.20
N LYS A 13 17.55 8.35 10.71
CA LYS A 13 17.40 9.62 11.45
C LYS A 13 15.93 9.97 11.67
N HIS A 14 15.10 9.80 10.66
CA HIS A 14 13.67 10.04 10.76
C HIS A 14 13.02 9.11 11.79
N PHE A 15 13.33 7.81 11.74
CA PHE A 15 12.88 6.82 12.71
C PHE A 15 13.31 7.19 14.15
N TRP A 16 14.57 7.59 14.35
CA TRP A 16 15.07 8.01 15.66
C TRP A 16 14.23 9.16 16.25
N ARG A 17 13.97 10.19 15.44
CA ARG A 17 13.18 11.35 15.89
C ARG A 17 11.73 11.00 16.17
N GLN A 18 11.11 10.18 15.33
CA GLN A 18 9.67 9.92 15.39
C GLN A 18 9.28 8.82 16.38
N GLU A 19 10.09 7.78 16.53
CA GLU A 19 9.73 6.60 17.33
C GLU A 19 10.56 6.47 18.61
N VAL A 20 11.82 6.94 18.61
CA VAL A 20 12.74 6.81 19.76
C VAL A 20 12.65 8.02 20.67
N LEU A 21 12.73 9.23 20.11
CA LEU A 21 12.60 10.50 20.84
C LEU A 21 11.14 10.99 20.96
N CYS A 22 10.17 10.09 20.78
CA CYS A 22 8.74 10.42 20.83
C CYS A 22 8.35 10.86 22.25
N GLU A 23 7.77 12.06 22.38
CA GLU A 23 7.36 12.65 23.66
C GLU A 23 6.31 11.82 24.39
N ASP A 24 5.43 11.14 23.65
CA ASP A 24 4.36 10.30 24.23
C ASP A 24 4.89 9.08 25.00
N ARG A 25 6.15 8.68 24.77
CA ARG A 25 6.75 7.48 25.34
C ARG A 25 8.22 7.74 25.69
N PRO A 26 8.51 8.41 26.82
CA PRO A 26 9.88 8.66 27.25
C PRO A 26 10.64 7.33 27.41
N ARG A 27 11.91 7.33 27.01
CA ARG A 27 12.79 6.16 27.05
C ARG A 27 13.84 6.33 28.13
N GLU A 28 14.14 5.24 28.82
CA GLU A 28 15.25 5.20 29.76
C GLU A 28 16.58 5.26 29.01
N GLN A 29 17.64 5.74 29.69
CA GLN A 29 18.95 5.95 29.08
C GLN A 29 19.52 4.68 28.42
N TRP A 30 19.37 3.52 29.08
CA TRP A 30 19.83 2.24 28.52
C TRP A 30 19.05 1.84 27.26
N GLN A 31 17.76 2.23 27.13
CA GLN A 31 16.98 2.00 25.93
C GLN A 31 17.51 2.85 24.78
N LEU A 32 17.83 4.13 25.04
CA LEU A 32 18.45 4.99 24.04
C LEU A 32 19.79 4.41 23.57
N GLU A 33 20.62 3.93 24.49
CA GLU A 33 21.90 3.30 24.15
C GLU A 33 21.71 2.02 23.33
N GLN A 34 20.81 1.13 23.76
CA GLN A 34 20.51 -0.12 23.04
C GLN A 34 20.04 0.17 21.61
N TRP A 35 19.11 1.11 21.44
CA TRP A 35 18.59 1.48 20.12
C TRP A 35 19.65 2.18 19.27
N GLY A 36 20.51 2.99 19.89
CA GLY A 36 21.65 3.64 19.24
C GLY A 36 22.62 2.60 18.67
N HIS A 37 23.00 1.62 19.48
CA HIS A 37 23.83 0.50 19.04
C HIS A 37 23.15 -0.31 17.93
N ALA A 38 21.88 -0.67 18.09
CA ALA A 38 21.14 -1.42 17.08
C ALA A 38 21.12 -0.70 15.71
N LEU A 39 20.92 0.62 15.70
CA LEU A 39 20.95 1.42 14.46
C LEU A 39 22.34 1.53 13.87
N GLN A 40 23.39 1.67 14.69
CA GLN A 40 24.77 1.65 14.20
C GLN A 40 25.09 0.31 13.53
N TRP A 41 24.75 -0.81 14.18
CA TRP A 41 24.90 -2.15 13.61
C TRP A 41 24.12 -2.30 12.29
N TYR A 42 22.87 -1.82 12.24
CA TYR A 42 22.05 -1.86 11.04
C TYR A 42 22.66 -1.05 9.87
N LEU A 43 23.09 0.18 10.13
CA LEU A 43 23.71 1.02 9.09
C LEU A 43 25.02 0.43 8.58
N LYS A 44 25.86 -0.11 9.48
CA LYS A 44 27.09 -0.81 9.10
C LYS A 44 26.79 -2.06 8.27
N TRP A 45 25.75 -2.81 8.62
CA TRP A 45 25.30 -3.96 7.85
C TRP A 45 24.83 -3.55 6.44
N LEU A 46 24.08 -2.45 6.30
CA LEU A 46 23.69 -1.92 4.99
C LEU A 46 24.90 -1.54 4.13
N GLU A 47 25.92 -0.90 4.71
CA GLU A 47 27.18 -0.58 4.02
C GLU A 47 27.87 -1.86 3.53
N CYS A 48 27.93 -2.91 4.36
CA CYS A 48 28.47 -4.21 3.96
C CYS A 48 27.65 -4.88 2.84
N CYS A 49 26.31 -4.78 2.89
CA CYS A 49 25.44 -5.27 1.83
C CYS A 49 25.70 -4.53 0.51
N GLU A 50 25.82 -3.21 0.55
CA GLU A 50 26.10 -2.37 -0.63
C GLU A 50 27.46 -2.74 -1.25
N GLN A 51 28.50 -2.90 -0.43
CA GLN A 51 29.84 -3.30 -0.88
C GLN A 51 29.85 -4.71 -1.49
N SER A 52 29.05 -5.63 -0.95
CA SER A 52 28.94 -7.00 -1.45
C SER A 52 27.99 -7.13 -2.65
N GLY A 53 27.29 -6.07 -3.02
CA GLY A 53 26.21 -6.12 -4.01
C GLY A 53 25.00 -6.95 -3.57
N ALA A 54 24.89 -7.25 -2.26
CA ALA A 54 23.82 -8.06 -1.71
C ALA A 54 22.55 -7.22 -1.52
N ASP A 55 21.41 -7.72 -2.01
CA ASP A 55 20.12 -7.07 -1.82
C ASP A 55 19.61 -7.31 -0.38
N TYR A 56 19.65 -6.28 0.46
CA TYR A 56 19.22 -6.33 1.86
C TYR A 56 17.70 -6.49 2.02
N ARG A 57 16.92 -6.30 0.95
CA ARG A 57 15.45 -6.36 1.01
C ARG A 57 15.00 -7.80 1.16
N SER A 58 13.94 -7.99 1.93
CA SER A 58 13.29 -9.30 2.02
C SER A 58 12.77 -9.77 0.65
N LEU A 59 12.64 -11.08 0.47
CA LEU A 59 12.06 -11.67 -0.76
C LEU A 59 10.71 -11.04 -1.13
N GLY A 60 9.86 -10.80 -0.13
CA GLY A 60 8.57 -10.12 -0.31
C GLY A 60 8.69 -8.68 -0.81
N GLU A 61 9.68 -7.92 -0.35
CA GLU A 61 9.93 -6.55 -0.82
C GLU A 61 10.52 -6.52 -2.23
N ARG A 62 11.45 -7.42 -2.53
CA ARG A 62 12.05 -7.58 -3.86
C ARG A 62 10.97 -7.89 -4.90
N VAL A 63 10.15 -8.91 -4.65
CA VAL A 63 9.06 -9.33 -5.54
C VAL A 63 7.99 -8.24 -5.67
N ARG A 64 7.59 -7.60 -4.57
CA ARG A 64 6.66 -6.46 -4.60
C ARG A 64 7.18 -5.32 -5.47
N GLY A 65 8.45 -4.96 -5.29
CA GLY A 65 9.13 -3.89 -6.02
C GLY A 65 9.17 -4.19 -7.52
N ALA A 66 9.55 -5.42 -7.88
CA ALA A 66 9.59 -5.89 -9.26
C ALA A 66 8.22 -5.81 -9.94
N VAL A 67 7.16 -6.26 -9.26
CA VAL A 67 5.77 -6.18 -9.77
C VAL A 67 5.33 -4.73 -9.91
N LYS A 68 5.50 -3.88 -8.88
CA LYS A 68 5.14 -2.45 -8.96
C LYS A 68 5.84 -1.77 -10.13
N SER A 69 7.14 -2.02 -10.30
CA SER A 69 7.95 -1.47 -11.39
C SER A 69 7.46 -1.93 -12.77
N ALA A 70 7.17 -3.23 -12.92
CA ALA A 70 6.62 -3.79 -14.15
C ALA A 70 5.21 -3.26 -14.48
N CYS A 71 4.37 -3.01 -13.46
CA CYS A 71 3.07 -2.38 -13.64
C CYS A 71 3.20 -0.91 -14.06
N ALA A 72 4.13 -0.16 -13.45
CA ALA A 72 4.37 1.25 -13.76
C ALA A 72 4.83 1.44 -15.20
N ARG A 73 5.78 0.62 -15.68
CA ARG A 73 6.23 0.61 -17.09
C ARG A 73 5.09 0.36 -18.08
N ARG A 74 4.00 -0.28 -17.64
CA ARG A 74 2.81 -0.60 -18.46
C ARG A 74 1.65 0.37 -18.26
N GLY A 75 1.84 1.45 -17.49
CA GLY A 75 0.80 2.46 -17.26
C GLY A 75 -0.41 1.95 -16.46
N LEU A 76 -0.26 0.89 -15.67
CA LEU A 76 -1.38 0.39 -14.87
C LEU A 76 -1.75 1.37 -13.76
N ALA A 77 -3.05 1.46 -13.46
CA ALA A 77 -3.56 2.32 -12.40
C ALA A 77 -2.88 2.06 -11.05
N ARG A 78 -2.64 3.13 -10.28
CA ARG A 78 -1.98 3.06 -8.96
C ARG A 78 -2.60 2.02 -8.03
N ARG A 79 -3.93 1.91 -8.01
CA ARG A 79 -4.66 0.94 -7.19
C ARG A 79 -4.31 -0.50 -7.59
N THR A 80 -4.18 -0.78 -8.88
CA THR A 80 -3.76 -2.10 -9.40
C THR A 80 -2.33 -2.40 -9.00
N MET A 81 -1.41 -1.45 -9.13
CA MET A 81 0.00 -1.63 -8.72
C MET A 81 0.12 -1.99 -7.24
N LEU A 82 -0.63 -1.30 -6.38
CA LEU A 82 -0.66 -1.57 -4.95
C LEU A 82 -1.26 -2.93 -4.62
N CYS A 83 -2.38 -3.28 -5.28
CA CYS A 83 -3.04 -4.56 -5.13
C CYS A 83 -2.13 -5.72 -5.55
N TYR A 84 -1.57 -5.66 -6.76
CA TYR A 84 -0.71 -6.72 -7.30
C TYR A 84 0.58 -6.85 -6.51
N GLY A 85 1.23 -5.75 -6.17
CA GLY A 85 2.44 -5.78 -5.34
C GLY A 85 2.17 -6.37 -3.94
N ALA A 86 1.00 -6.13 -3.36
CA ALA A 86 0.63 -6.73 -2.07
C ALA A 86 0.42 -8.25 -2.17
N TRP A 87 -0.28 -8.72 -3.20
CA TRP A 87 -0.46 -10.16 -3.44
C TRP A 87 0.85 -10.88 -3.76
N ALA A 88 1.70 -10.27 -4.58
CA ALA A 88 3.00 -10.83 -4.92
C ALA A 88 3.92 -10.93 -3.69
N ALA A 89 3.87 -9.97 -2.76
CA ALA A 89 4.60 -10.06 -1.49
C ALA A 89 4.07 -11.17 -0.57
N ARG A 90 2.74 -11.38 -0.53
CA ARG A 90 2.13 -12.48 0.24
C ARG A 90 2.55 -13.83 -0.33
N TYR A 91 2.55 -13.97 -1.65
CA TYR A 91 3.04 -15.17 -2.33
C TYR A 91 4.52 -15.41 -2.05
N ALA A 92 5.36 -14.39 -2.17
CA ALA A 92 6.78 -14.48 -1.85
C ALA A 92 7.04 -14.95 -0.41
N LYS A 93 6.25 -14.46 0.56
CA LYS A 93 6.31 -14.94 1.95
C LYS A 93 5.88 -16.40 2.07
N PHE A 94 4.84 -16.83 1.33
CA PHE A 94 4.39 -18.22 1.31
C PHE A 94 5.42 -19.17 0.68
N ALA A 95 6.10 -18.71 -0.38
CA ALA A 95 7.13 -19.48 -1.06
C ALA A 95 8.40 -19.67 -0.22
N GLY A 96 8.75 -18.69 0.63
CA GLY A 96 9.87 -18.75 1.58
C GLY A 96 11.25 -18.56 0.95
N GLU A 97 11.50 -19.19 -0.21
CA GLU A 97 12.78 -19.19 -0.90
C GLU A 97 12.69 -18.64 -2.33
N ASP A 98 13.78 -18.05 -2.82
CA ASP A 98 13.89 -17.46 -4.16
C ASP A 98 13.57 -18.50 -5.26
N LYS A 99 14.05 -19.74 -5.11
CA LYS A 99 13.78 -20.84 -6.06
C LYS A 99 12.29 -21.19 -6.12
N SER A 100 11.61 -21.20 -4.97
CA SER A 100 10.20 -21.56 -4.88
C SER A 100 9.27 -20.51 -5.48
N VAL A 101 9.68 -19.23 -5.52
CA VAL A 101 8.93 -18.15 -6.21
C VAL A 101 8.88 -18.35 -7.72
N LEU A 102 9.86 -19.05 -8.30
CA LEU A 102 9.92 -19.33 -9.74
C LEU A 102 9.00 -20.49 -10.16
N GLN A 103 8.52 -21.29 -9.20
CA GLN A 103 7.77 -22.51 -9.46
C GLN A 103 6.27 -22.26 -9.56
N VAL A 104 5.67 -22.65 -10.69
CA VAL A 104 4.22 -22.58 -10.91
C VAL A 104 3.46 -23.41 -9.87
N GLU A 105 4.00 -24.56 -9.47
CA GLU A 105 3.39 -25.43 -8.46
C GLU A 105 3.24 -24.73 -7.10
N THR A 106 4.26 -23.97 -6.67
CA THR A 106 4.18 -23.18 -5.44
C THR A 106 3.12 -22.09 -5.56
N ALA A 107 2.98 -21.47 -6.74
CA ALA A 107 1.92 -20.50 -7.01
C ALA A 107 0.52 -21.14 -6.96
N THR A 108 0.37 -22.34 -7.51
CA THR A 108 -0.86 -23.15 -7.40
C THR A 108 -1.20 -23.42 -5.94
N ARG A 109 -0.25 -23.92 -5.15
CA ARG A 109 -0.46 -24.19 -3.71
C ARG A 109 -0.88 -22.93 -2.93
N PHE A 110 -0.26 -21.79 -3.23
CA PHE A 110 -0.65 -20.51 -2.63
C PHE A 110 -2.07 -20.08 -3.02
N LEU A 111 -2.44 -20.22 -4.30
CA LEU A 111 -3.78 -19.85 -4.75
C LEU A 111 -4.84 -20.79 -4.16
N THR A 112 -4.52 -22.08 -4.02
CA THR A 112 -5.37 -23.05 -3.30
C THR A 112 -5.54 -22.63 -1.84
N SER A 113 -4.47 -22.27 -1.12
CA SER A 113 -4.60 -21.80 0.27
C SER A 113 -5.42 -20.51 0.38
N VAL A 114 -5.34 -19.61 -0.60
CA VAL A 114 -6.20 -18.41 -0.67
C VAL A 114 -7.69 -18.75 -0.87
N VAL A 115 -7.99 -19.88 -1.51
CA VAL A 115 -9.37 -20.38 -1.67
C VAL A 115 -9.85 -21.10 -0.42
N GLU A 116 -8.95 -21.87 0.22
CA GLU A 116 -9.20 -22.67 1.43
C GLU A 116 -9.28 -21.84 2.72
N ASP A 117 -8.63 -20.68 2.81
CA ASP A 117 -8.75 -19.73 3.93
C ASP A 117 -10.16 -19.09 3.95
N GLU A 118 -11.19 -19.89 4.17
CA GLU A 118 -12.61 -19.64 3.92
C GLU A 118 -13.19 -18.36 4.56
N ASP A 119 -13.03 -17.23 3.86
CA ASP A 119 -13.97 -16.09 3.81
C ASP A 119 -13.63 -15.10 2.66
N CYS A 120 -12.62 -15.42 1.84
CA CYS A 120 -12.21 -14.55 0.75
C CYS A 120 -13.26 -14.54 -0.37
N ALA A 121 -13.96 -13.41 -0.52
CA ALA A 121 -14.87 -13.16 -1.64
C ALA A 121 -14.22 -13.46 -3.00
N TYR A 122 -15.01 -13.84 -3.99
CA TYR A 122 -14.54 -14.12 -5.35
C TYR A 122 -13.63 -13.02 -5.92
N SER A 123 -13.93 -11.75 -5.64
CA SER A 123 -13.10 -10.62 -6.04
C SER A 123 -11.67 -10.67 -5.48
N THR A 124 -11.51 -11.16 -4.25
CA THR A 124 -10.23 -11.31 -3.56
C THR A 124 -9.40 -12.40 -4.21
N GLN A 125 -10.03 -13.55 -4.49
CA GLN A 125 -9.38 -14.67 -5.17
C GLN A 125 -8.96 -14.28 -6.59
N LYS A 126 -9.84 -13.59 -7.33
CA LYS A 126 -9.54 -13.10 -8.67
C LYS A 126 -8.40 -12.08 -8.68
N GLN A 127 -8.31 -11.22 -7.66
CA GLN A 127 -7.18 -10.30 -7.51
C GLN A 127 -5.87 -11.04 -7.26
N ALA A 128 -5.86 -12.07 -6.40
CA ALA A 128 -4.69 -12.90 -6.15
C ALA A 128 -4.25 -13.62 -7.43
N LEU A 129 -5.17 -14.28 -8.12
CA LEU A 129 -4.91 -14.98 -9.38
C LEU A 129 -4.32 -14.03 -10.43
N ASN A 130 -4.94 -12.88 -10.65
CA ASN A 130 -4.48 -11.92 -11.64
C ASN A 130 -3.12 -11.31 -11.28
N ALA A 131 -2.84 -11.10 -9.99
CA ALA A 131 -1.54 -10.62 -9.53
C ALA A 131 -0.43 -11.65 -9.78
N LEU A 132 -0.70 -12.93 -9.54
CA LEU A 132 0.25 -14.01 -9.80
C LEU A 132 0.43 -14.25 -11.31
N ALA A 133 -0.65 -14.25 -12.09
CA ALA A 133 -0.55 -14.31 -13.54
C ALA A 133 0.31 -13.15 -14.10
N PHE A 134 0.14 -11.94 -13.56
CA PHE A 134 0.97 -10.79 -13.92
C PHE A 134 2.44 -10.98 -13.54
N LEU A 135 2.72 -11.45 -12.32
CA LEU A 135 4.07 -11.74 -11.84
C LEU A 135 4.78 -12.73 -12.79
N PHE A 136 4.15 -13.88 -13.02
CA PHE A 136 4.71 -14.95 -13.85
C PHE A 136 4.95 -14.47 -15.28
N LYS A 137 3.97 -13.79 -15.87
CA LYS A 137 4.07 -13.32 -17.26
C LYS A 137 5.08 -12.21 -17.47
N TYR A 138 5.06 -11.18 -16.62
CA TYR A 138 5.75 -9.92 -16.91
C TYR A 138 6.98 -9.64 -16.06
N VAL A 139 7.20 -10.43 -15.01
CA VAL A 139 8.40 -10.35 -14.16
C VAL A 139 9.25 -11.59 -14.33
N LEU A 140 8.65 -12.79 -14.35
CA LEU A 140 9.37 -14.06 -14.48
C LEU A 140 9.52 -14.54 -15.94
N GLY A 141 8.79 -13.95 -16.89
CA GLY A 141 8.90 -14.26 -18.31
C GLY A 141 8.24 -15.58 -18.75
N ILE A 142 7.32 -16.12 -17.95
CA ILE A 142 6.57 -17.34 -18.27
C ILE A 142 5.28 -16.93 -19.00
N GLU A 143 5.21 -17.16 -20.32
CA GLU A 143 4.16 -16.58 -21.17
C GLU A 143 2.73 -16.99 -20.79
N GLU A 144 2.52 -18.25 -20.37
CA GLU A 144 1.21 -18.82 -20.02
C GLU A 144 1.27 -19.70 -18.75
N PRO A 145 1.24 -19.11 -17.56
CA PRO A 145 1.24 -19.89 -16.32
C PRO A 145 -0.14 -20.54 -16.09
N LEU A 146 -0.18 -21.88 -16.08
CA LEU A 146 -1.37 -22.66 -15.76
C LEU A 146 -1.38 -23.03 -14.28
N PHE A 147 -2.22 -22.36 -13.49
CA PHE A 147 -2.29 -22.61 -12.05
C PHE A 147 -3.24 -23.75 -11.64
N GLY A 148 -4.17 -24.17 -12.49
CA GLY A 148 -5.09 -25.28 -12.18
C GLY A 148 -6.07 -25.03 -11.02
N VAL A 149 -6.24 -23.78 -10.56
CA VAL A 149 -7.07 -23.45 -9.39
C VAL A 149 -8.50 -23.14 -9.81
N LYS A 150 -9.47 -23.78 -9.16
CA LYS A 150 -10.90 -23.48 -9.33
C LYS A 150 -11.33 -22.42 -8.31
N LEU A 151 -11.67 -21.23 -8.81
CA LEU A 151 -12.19 -20.14 -7.95
C LEU A 151 -13.60 -20.45 -7.45
N LYS A 152 -13.98 -19.90 -6.28
CA LYS A 152 -15.36 -20.01 -5.77
C LYS A 152 -16.34 -19.37 -6.76
N LYS A 153 -17.53 -19.96 -6.91
CA LYS A 153 -18.60 -19.35 -7.72
C LYS A 153 -19.15 -18.12 -6.99
N THR A 154 -19.49 -17.06 -7.72
CA THR A 154 -20.19 -15.89 -7.16
C THR A 154 -21.57 -15.80 -7.76
N GLY A 155 -22.59 -15.52 -6.92
CA GLY A 155 -23.93 -15.25 -7.39
C GLY A 155 -24.01 -13.90 -8.12
N THR A 156 -24.92 -13.77 -9.08
CA THR A 156 -25.15 -12.49 -9.77
C THR A 156 -25.57 -11.43 -8.76
N ARG A 157 -24.81 -10.33 -8.67
CA ARG A 157 -25.17 -9.20 -7.80
C ARG A 157 -26.43 -8.55 -8.36
N ILE A 158 -27.55 -8.72 -7.66
CA ILE A 158 -28.78 -7.99 -7.97
C ILE A 158 -28.57 -6.54 -7.53
N PRO A 159 -28.63 -5.55 -8.44
CA PRO A 159 -28.49 -4.16 -8.06
C PRO A 159 -29.69 -3.75 -7.20
N VAL A 160 -29.45 -3.45 -5.93
CA VAL A 160 -30.46 -2.84 -5.06
C VAL A 160 -30.56 -1.37 -5.43
N VAL A 161 -31.70 -0.99 -6.00
CA VAL A 161 -31.99 0.40 -6.37
C VAL A 161 -32.79 1.06 -5.25
N LEU A 162 -32.49 2.33 -4.99
CA LEU A 162 -33.31 3.13 -4.08
C LEU A 162 -34.66 3.40 -4.72
N SER A 163 -35.72 3.36 -3.92
CA SER A 163 -37.04 3.82 -4.34
C SER A 163 -37.00 5.32 -4.66
N VAL A 164 -38.01 5.79 -5.41
CA VAL A 164 -38.15 7.23 -5.72
C VAL A 164 -38.24 8.07 -4.43
N GLY A 165 -38.91 7.56 -3.41
CA GLY A 165 -39.04 8.22 -2.09
C GLY A 165 -37.70 8.35 -1.36
N GLU A 166 -36.92 7.27 -1.28
CA GLU A 166 -35.59 7.28 -0.67
C GLU A 166 -34.62 8.18 -1.43
N THR A 167 -34.69 8.16 -2.76
CA THR A 167 -33.88 9.03 -3.62
C THR A 167 -34.20 10.51 -3.34
N ARG A 168 -35.48 10.89 -3.29
CA ARG A 168 -35.91 12.24 -2.95
C ARG A 168 -35.48 12.64 -1.54
N HIS A 169 -35.61 11.73 -0.56
CA HIS A 169 -35.20 11.98 0.81
C HIS A 169 -33.68 12.23 0.91
N LEU A 170 -32.88 11.38 0.27
CA LEU A 170 -31.42 11.46 0.27
C LEU A 170 -30.94 12.74 -0.41
N LEU A 171 -31.50 13.09 -1.58
CA LEU A 171 -31.20 14.35 -2.27
C LEU A 171 -31.63 15.59 -1.45
N GLY A 172 -32.78 15.52 -0.77
CA GLY A 172 -33.22 16.58 0.14
C GLY A 172 -32.30 16.77 1.34
N LYS A 173 -31.81 15.67 1.95
CA LYS A 173 -30.82 15.70 3.03
C LYS A 173 -29.49 16.29 2.53
N TRP A 174 -29.04 15.88 1.34
CA TRP A 174 -27.80 16.37 0.74
C TRP A 174 -27.85 17.88 0.43
N ARG A 175 -28.96 18.37 -0.16
CA ARG A 175 -29.18 19.82 -0.39
C ARG A 175 -29.17 20.62 0.92
N ARG A 176 -29.81 20.13 1.98
CA ARG A 176 -29.80 20.76 3.30
C ARG A 176 -28.38 20.86 3.88
N LEU A 177 -27.60 19.77 3.82
CA LEU A 177 -26.20 19.78 4.26
C LEU A 177 -25.33 20.76 3.46
N LYS A 178 -25.55 20.87 2.14
CA LYS A 178 -24.83 21.82 1.29
C LYS A 178 -25.21 23.28 1.59
N SER A 179 -26.48 23.55 1.89
CA SER A 179 -26.95 24.89 2.30
C SER A 179 -26.38 25.33 3.65
N ARG A 180 -26.27 24.40 4.61
CA ARG A 180 -25.72 24.65 5.95
C ARG A 180 -24.23 25.00 5.93
N LYS A 181 -23.46 24.43 4.99
CA LYS A 181 -22.04 24.78 4.77
C LYS A 181 -21.82 26.10 4.03
N ARG A 182 -22.82 26.67 3.35
CA ARG A 182 -22.72 27.99 2.70
C ARG A 182 -22.89 29.15 3.69
N VAL A 183 -23.64 28.96 4.77
CA VAL A 183 -23.96 30.04 5.73
C VAL A 183 -22.80 30.34 6.70
N THR A 184 -21.81 29.45 6.83
CA THR A 184 -20.67 29.65 7.76
C THR A 184 -19.35 30.06 7.09
N GLY A 185 -19.35 30.43 5.80
CA GLY A 185 -18.12 30.51 5.00
C GLY A 185 -17.74 31.86 4.39
N TRP A 186 -18.49 32.96 4.57
CA TRP A 186 -18.18 34.26 3.93
C TRP A 186 -18.66 35.49 4.71
N ARG A 187 -18.28 35.61 5.99
CA ARG A 187 -18.49 36.87 6.72
C ARG A 187 -17.34 37.13 7.69
N GLN A 188 -16.13 37.36 7.17
CA GLN A 188 -15.03 38.12 7.80
C GLN A 188 -13.82 38.15 6.84
N ARG A 189 -13.88 38.99 5.79
CA ARG A 189 -12.72 39.58 5.09
C ARG A 189 -13.18 40.60 4.05
N SER A 190 -13.66 41.75 4.54
CA SER A 190 -13.76 42.99 3.74
C SER A 190 -14.01 44.17 4.68
N SER A 191 -12.94 44.58 5.36
CA SER A 191 -12.84 45.89 6.01
C SER A 191 -11.37 46.15 6.35
N MET A 192 -10.53 46.29 5.32
CA MET A 192 -9.26 46.99 5.44
C MET A 192 -8.80 47.29 4.00
N VAL A 193 -8.91 48.55 3.57
CA VAL A 193 -8.12 49.28 2.55
C VAL A 193 -8.98 50.47 2.07
N ARG A 194 -8.65 51.63 2.64
CA ARG A 194 -9.01 53.05 2.39
C ARG A 194 -8.89 53.70 3.78
N ASP A 195 -8.03 54.66 4.08
CA ASP A 195 -7.43 55.73 3.30
C ASP A 195 -6.11 56.14 3.97
N TYR A 196 -5.10 56.55 3.20
CA TYR A 196 -4.18 57.62 3.62
C TYR A 196 -3.85 58.46 2.39
N GLY A 197 -4.53 59.60 2.31
CA GLY A 197 -4.20 60.69 1.40
C GLY A 197 -2.95 61.42 1.87
N SER A 198 -2.16 61.86 0.89
CA SER A 198 -1.09 62.85 1.05
C SER A 198 -1.71 64.25 1.17
N PRO A 199 -1.16 65.12 2.03
CA PRO A 199 -1.26 66.56 1.84
C PRO A 199 0.12 67.18 1.54
N SER A 200 0.08 67.99 0.49
CA SER A 200 0.82 69.24 0.19
C SER A 200 2.14 69.54 0.90
#